data_AF-A0A317I3U2-F1
#
_entry.id   AF-A0A317I3U2-F1
#
_cell.length_a   1.000
_cell.length_b   1.000
_cell.length_c   1.000
_cell.angle_alpha   90.00
_cell.angle_beta   90.00
_cell.angle_gamma   90.00
#
_symmetry.space_group_name_H-M   'P 1'
#
loop_
_entity.id
_entity.type
_entity.pdbx_description
1 polymer ?
#
loop_
_entity_poly.entity_id
_entity_poly.type
_entity_poly.pdbx_seq_one_letter_code
_entity_poly.pdbx_strand_id
1 'polypeptide(L)'
;VANVETTAVEARPSSDLPFHVLFIGDWSGRSSGKSSAATEELKTYLPRFVDSDNLDDLIAQLGVRLNLPLTGREDQSIELRFEQLDDFHPDSLVQRLDIFDSLLRLRNRLKNSKTFADAVREIRASEATSDKAKNESGSVEKDLSRNQAAADNLLDQILSASNQSTSPTQLSQPAAEVSEEITRLAKAVVTPHIVPDIENQDQFLALVDDRMGGILKTILHNPAFQSLESAWRALDFVVRRLETGSDLKLYLFDMSFDEFRSDLLSQTDYRATALYKVLVEDTVGTPGGPPWGVVAANYTFDFSTDDQSLIEPVSKIAHECGAPFIAGVTPHLLGCASLVATPDPDDWNDSVASGTRSWWDEVTTRHAAGYVGLVLPRFLLRLPYGKDTDPTEQFDFEEIGEPHSFAHEDYLWANASFVVAYLLAKGFSEDSWSFRPSEYLEIGDLPLHVYERDGESEIKPCGEVLLTVKAANAIIDVGLIPILSMKNSDVIRLGMMQSIACSPLRGRWIKN
;
A
#
# COMPACT_ATOMS: atom_id res chain seq x y z
N VAL A 1 43.55 15.17 16.59
CA VAL A 1 42.18 14.71 16.35
C VAL A 1 42.32 13.33 15.74
N ALA A 2 42.21 12.29 16.56
CA ALA A 2 42.54 10.93 16.17
C ALA A 2 41.41 10.36 15.29
N ASN A 3 41.78 9.73 14.17
CA ASN A 3 40.91 8.86 13.40
C ASN A 3 40.41 7.75 14.34
N VAL A 4 39.15 7.84 14.75
CA VAL A 4 38.40 6.67 15.20
C VAL A 4 37.92 6.03 13.90
N GLU A 5 38.68 5.09 13.37
CA GLU A 5 38.13 4.12 12.42
C GLU A 5 37.01 3.39 13.16
N THR A 6 35.76 3.68 12.77
CA THR A 6 34.58 2.93 13.19
C THR A 6 34.75 1.50 12.67
N THR A 7 35.44 0.67 13.44
CA THR A 7 35.51 -0.76 13.20
C THR A 7 34.08 -1.27 13.33
N ALA A 8 33.50 -1.66 12.20
CA ALA A 8 32.17 -2.27 12.16
C ALA A 8 32.13 -3.37 13.24
N VAL A 9 31.11 -3.30 14.11
CA VAL A 9 30.95 -4.22 15.23
C VAL A 9 30.50 -5.57 14.66
N GLU A 10 31.45 -6.34 14.14
CA GLU A 10 31.24 -7.71 13.62
C GLU A 10 31.13 -8.73 14.76
N ALA A 11 31.26 -8.29 16.02
CA ALA A 11 31.07 -9.14 17.18
C ALA A 11 29.61 -9.22 17.59
N ARG A 12 29.15 -10.46 17.80
CA ARG A 12 27.85 -10.77 18.40
C ARG A 12 27.61 -9.97 19.68
N PRO A 13 26.46 -9.27 19.83
CA PRO A 13 26.16 -8.51 21.03
C PRO A 13 26.14 -9.34 22.30
N SER A 14 26.32 -8.66 23.43
CA SER A 14 25.98 -9.23 24.74
C SER A 14 24.48 -9.54 24.80
N SER A 15 24.11 -10.53 25.63
CA SER A 15 22.73 -11.04 25.70
C SER A 15 21.71 -10.01 26.19
N ASP A 16 22.16 -8.93 26.82
CA ASP A 16 21.35 -7.85 27.40
C ASP A 16 21.06 -6.69 26.43
N LEU A 17 21.65 -6.69 25.22
CA LEU A 17 21.37 -5.67 24.23
C LEU A 17 20.00 -5.91 23.57
N PRO A 18 19.08 -4.92 23.53
CA PRO A 18 17.79 -5.12 22.90
C PRO A 18 17.90 -5.25 21.37
N PHE A 19 17.00 -6.02 20.79
CA PHE A 19 16.79 -6.14 19.35
C PHE A 19 15.77 -5.10 18.91
N HIS A 20 16.23 -4.07 18.21
CA HIS A 20 15.34 -3.05 17.66
C HIS A 20 15.06 -3.31 16.18
N VAL A 21 13.78 -3.40 15.82
CA VAL A 21 13.34 -3.46 14.42
C VAL A 21 12.91 -2.06 14.01
N LEU A 22 13.43 -1.56 12.90
CA LEU A 22 12.96 -0.32 12.30
C LEU A 22 12.19 -0.62 11.03
N PHE A 23 10.95 -0.15 10.95
CA PHE A 23 10.13 -0.16 9.76
C PHE A 23 10.13 1.23 9.12
N ILE A 24 10.68 1.34 7.91
CA ILE A 24 10.74 2.60 7.15
C ILE A 24 9.70 2.55 6.04
N GLY A 25 8.88 3.59 5.87
CA GLY A 25 7.87 3.63 4.82
C GLY A 25 7.03 4.90 4.83
N ASP A 26 6.13 5.03 3.87
CA ASP A 26 5.10 6.08 3.87
C ASP A 26 3.96 5.68 4.82
N TRP A 27 4.04 6.10 6.07
CA TRP A 27 3.03 5.79 7.09
C TRP A 27 1.93 6.83 7.14
N SER A 28 2.24 8.09 6.80
CA SER A 28 1.29 9.21 6.82
C SER A 28 0.47 9.36 5.53
N GLY A 29 0.86 8.68 4.45
CA GLY A 29 0.20 8.76 3.13
C GLY A 29 0.60 10.00 2.32
N ARG A 30 1.73 10.62 2.65
CA ARG A 30 2.15 11.93 2.12
C ARG A 30 2.48 11.90 0.64
N SER A 31 2.87 10.75 0.10
CA SER A 31 3.08 10.58 -1.34
C SER A 31 1.86 10.95 -2.17
N SER A 32 0.65 10.72 -1.65
CA SER A 32 -0.61 11.09 -2.33
C SER A 32 -0.86 12.60 -2.41
N GLY A 33 -0.29 13.37 -1.48
CA GLY A 33 -0.54 14.80 -1.30
C GLY A 33 0.41 15.73 -2.03
N LYS A 34 1.35 15.21 -2.85
CA LYS A 34 2.45 15.98 -3.49
C LYS A 34 3.30 16.76 -2.46
N SER A 35 3.33 16.34 -1.20
CA SER A 35 4.17 16.93 -0.15
C SER A 35 5.34 15.99 0.13
N SER A 36 6.56 16.44 -0.22
CA SER A 36 7.81 15.74 0.07
C SER A 36 8.66 16.63 0.97
N ALA A 37 9.07 16.10 2.11
CA ALA A 37 9.99 16.74 3.02
C ALA A 37 11.40 16.78 2.42
N ALA A 38 12.13 17.87 2.67
CA ALA A 38 13.53 17.97 2.29
C ALA A 38 14.43 17.24 3.30
N THR A 39 15.65 16.87 2.91
CA THR A 39 16.64 16.21 3.77
C THR A 39 16.79 16.88 5.15
N GLU A 40 16.86 18.22 5.22
CA GLU A 40 17.01 18.93 6.49
C GLU A 40 15.78 18.82 7.40
N GLU A 41 14.58 18.70 6.82
CA GLU A 41 13.37 18.42 7.58
C GLU A 41 13.34 16.97 8.04
N LEU A 42 13.68 16.02 7.17
CA LEU A 42 13.74 14.58 7.48
C LEU A 42 14.74 14.27 8.60
N LYS A 43 15.84 15.03 8.71
CA LYS A 43 16.80 14.92 9.83
C LYS A 43 16.21 15.26 11.20
N THR A 44 15.06 15.95 11.24
CA THR A 44 14.36 16.27 12.49
C THR A 44 13.37 15.18 12.88
N TYR A 45 13.06 14.24 11.98
CA TYR A 45 12.11 13.18 12.24
C TYR A 45 12.77 12.11 13.11
N LEU A 46 11.98 11.55 14.02
CA LEU A 46 12.44 10.56 14.98
C LEU A 46 11.67 9.26 14.79
N PRO A 47 12.34 8.10 14.86
CA PRO A 47 11.67 6.81 14.93
C PRO A 47 10.69 6.77 16.11
N ARG A 48 9.46 6.33 15.85
CA ARG A 48 8.38 6.23 16.84
C ARG A 48 8.22 4.78 17.27
N PHE A 49 8.24 4.52 18.57
CA PHE A 49 8.00 3.17 19.10
C PHE A 49 6.58 2.70 18.77
N VAL A 50 6.43 1.44 18.37
CA VAL A 50 5.16 0.80 18.05
C VAL A 50 5.04 -0.59 18.68
N ASP A 51 3.85 -0.92 19.17
CA ASP A 51 3.44 -2.24 19.66
C ASP A 51 1.94 -2.50 19.35
N SER A 52 1.38 -3.56 19.91
CA SER A 52 -0.04 -3.92 19.72
C SER A 52 -1.02 -2.95 20.38
N ASP A 53 -0.57 -2.17 21.35
CA ASP A 53 -1.44 -1.36 22.22
C ASP A 53 -1.51 0.10 21.74
N ASN A 54 -0.48 0.58 21.03
CA ASN A 54 -0.38 1.98 20.59
C ASN A 54 -0.55 2.20 19.08
N LEU A 55 -0.90 1.16 18.31
CA LEU A 55 -1.00 1.23 16.85
C LEU A 55 -1.98 2.32 16.39
N ASP A 56 -3.19 2.35 16.96
CA ASP A 56 -4.22 3.33 16.61
C ASP A 56 -3.81 4.76 17.04
N ASP A 57 -3.20 4.91 18.22
CA ASP A 57 -2.66 6.20 18.67
C ASP A 57 -1.63 6.77 17.68
N LEU A 58 -0.79 5.91 17.08
CA LEU A 58 0.19 6.34 16.08
C LEU A 58 -0.46 6.76 14.77
N ILE A 59 -1.49 6.04 14.30
CA ILE A 59 -2.28 6.43 13.12
C ILE A 59 -2.88 7.83 13.34
N ALA A 60 -3.54 8.04 14.46
CA ALA A 60 -4.11 9.36 14.81
C ALA A 60 -3.04 10.45 14.92
N GLN A 61 -1.89 10.17 15.57
CA GLN A 61 -0.81 11.15 15.77
C GLN A 61 -0.07 11.52 14.48
N LEU A 62 0.11 10.58 13.56
CA LEU A 62 0.70 10.84 12.24
C LEU A 62 -0.27 11.62 11.35
N GLY A 63 -1.57 11.63 11.70
CA GLY A 63 -2.60 12.31 10.94
C GLY A 63 -2.70 11.71 9.54
N VAL A 64 -2.81 10.38 9.48
CA VAL A 64 -2.79 9.59 8.24
C VAL A 64 -3.92 10.04 7.32
N ARG A 65 -3.57 10.44 6.09
CA ARG A 65 -4.51 10.98 5.10
C ARG A 65 -4.17 10.51 3.70
N LEU A 66 -5.21 10.42 2.89
CA LEU A 66 -5.08 10.00 1.50
C LEU A 66 -6.02 10.79 0.61
N ASN A 67 -5.50 11.38 -0.46
CA ASN A 67 -6.31 12.04 -1.47
C ASN A 67 -6.51 11.11 -2.67
N LEU A 68 -7.76 10.69 -2.92
CA LEU A 68 -8.11 9.76 -3.99
C LEU A 68 -8.88 10.45 -5.12
N PRO A 69 -8.39 10.42 -6.38
CA PRO A 69 -9.16 10.87 -7.53
C PRO A 69 -10.21 9.81 -7.91
N LEU A 70 -11.50 10.11 -7.75
CA LEU A 70 -12.56 9.12 -8.03
C LEU A 70 -12.86 8.92 -9.51
N THR A 71 -12.64 9.94 -10.35
CA THR A 71 -13.06 9.94 -11.77
C THR A 71 -11.89 10.09 -12.76
N GLY A 72 -10.65 9.91 -12.28
CA GLY A 72 -9.44 10.10 -13.09
C GLY A 72 -9.18 11.57 -13.50
N ARG A 73 -10.00 12.52 -13.03
CA ARG A 73 -9.74 13.96 -13.13
C ARG A 73 -9.25 14.47 -11.77
N GLU A 74 -8.15 15.24 -11.77
CA GLU A 74 -7.55 15.80 -10.55
C GLU A 74 -8.48 16.78 -9.80
N ASP A 75 -9.50 17.33 -10.47
CA ASP A 75 -10.45 18.29 -9.89
C ASP A 75 -11.52 17.64 -8.99
N GLN A 76 -11.58 16.30 -8.94
CA GLN A 76 -12.59 15.54 -8.19
C GLN A 76 -11.91 14.47 -7.31
N SER A 77 -11.27 14.93 -6.23
CA SER A 77 -10.65 14.07 -5.22
C SER A 77 -11.47 14.00 -3.93
N ILE A 78 -11.43 12.84 -3.28
CA ILE A 78 -11.91 12.65 -1.91
C ILE A 78 -10.70 12.57 -0.99
N GLU A 79 -10.72 13.37 0.08
CA GLU A 79 -9.77 13.21 1.19
C GLU A 79 -10.31 12.15 2.16
N LEU A 80 -9.55 11.08 2.34
CA LEU A 80 -9.77 10.08 3.38
C LEU A 80 -8.86 10.39 4.56
N ARG A 81 -9.38 10.26 5.77
CA ARG A 81 -8.64 10.43 7.02
C ARG A 81 -8.80 9.19 7.87
N PHE A 82 -7.70 8.75 8.46
CA PHE A 82 -7.64 7.55 9.28
C PHE A 82 -7.11 7.92 10.66
N GLU A 83 -7.82 7.49 11.70
CA GLU A 83 -7.50 7.65 13.11
C GLU A 83 -7.16 6.32 13.79
N GLN A 84 -7.62 5.19 13.22
CA GLN A 84 -7.39 3.83 13.73
C GLN A 84 -7.39 2.81 12.58
N LEU A 85 -6.94 1.58 12.82
CA LEU A 85 -6.83 0.55 11.78
C LEU A 85 -8.17 0.13 11.18
N ASP A 86 -9.24 0.13 11.98
CA ASP A 86 -10.60 -0.22 11.52
C ASP A 86 -11.18 0.80 10.54
N ASP A 87 -10.51 1.94 10.35
CA ASP A 87 -10.93 2.97 9.41
C ASP A 87 -10.76 2.57 7.94
N PHE A 88 -9.89 1.59 7.68
CA PHE A 88 -9.73 0.96 6.37
C PHE A 88 -10.87 -0.04 6.07
N HIS A 89 -11.69 -0.40 7.05
CA HIS A 89 -12.78 -1.37 6.86
C HIS A 89 -13.90 -0.82 5.97
N PRO A 90 -14.53 -1.63 5.09
CA PRO A 90 -15.63 -1.22 4.22
C PRO A 90 -16.76 -0.52 4.97
N ASP A 91 -17.19 -1.06 6.11
CA ASP A 91 -18.27 -0.46 6.92
C ASP A 91 -17.90 0.93 7.44
N SER A 92 -16.64 1.11 7.85
CA SER A 92 -16.10 2.39 8.29
C SER A 92 -16.10 3.43 7.17
N LEU A 93 -15.72 3.04 5.95
CA LEU A 93 -15.72 3.91 4.78
C LEU A 93 -17.15 4.31 4.39
N VAL A 94 -18.07 3.35 4.40
CA VAL A 94 -19.49 3.56 4.06
C VAL A 94 -20.16 4.51 5.06
N GLN A 95 -19.82 4.43 6.34
CA GLN A 95 -20.37 5.32 7.37
C GLN A 95 -19.83 6.75 7.33
N ARG A 96 -18.58 6.94 6.90
CA ARG A 96 -17.88 8.23 7.02
C ARG A 96 -17.87 9.07 5.76
N LEU A 97 -17.97 8.45 4.59
CA LEU A 97 -17.88 9.18 3.34
C LEU A 97 -19.26 9.64 2.90
N ASP A 98 -19.42 10.96 2.78
CA ASP A 98 -20.67 11.63 2.38
C ASP A 98 -21.27 11.08 1.06
N ILE A 99 -20.42 10.51 0.19
CA ILE A 99 -20.84 9.89 -1.06
C ILE A 99 -21.82 8.72 -0.85
N PHE A 100 -21.67 7.95 0.23
CA PHE A 100 -22.56 6.83 0.55
C PHE A 100 -23.82 7.25 1.29
N ASP A 101 -23.79 8.41 1.93
CA ASP A 101 -24.84 8.90 2.83
C ASP A 101 -26.19 9.04 2.10
N SER A 102 -26.15 9.55 0.86
CA SER A 102 -27.32 9.65 -0.01
C SER A 102 -27.85 8.28 -0.46
N LEU A 103 -26.96 7.34 -0.78
CA LEU A 103 -27.30 5.99 -1.24
C LEU A 103 -27.87 5.13 -0.10
N LEU A 104 -27.31 5.24 1.12
CA LEU A 104 -27.83 4.58 2.32
C LEU A 104 -29.24 5.06 2.67
N ARG A 105 -29.50 6.38 2.59
CA ARG A 105 -30.85 6.93 2.80
C ARG A 105 -31.83 6.41 1.76
N LEU A 106 -31.41 6.35 0.49
CA LEU A 106 -32.22 5.79 -0.59
C LEU A 106 -32.51 4.31 -0.34
N ARG A 107 -31.49 3.52 0.00
CA ARG A 107 -31.60 2.09 0.36
C ARG A 107 -32.61 1.87 1.49
N ASN A 108 -32.50 2.63 2.58
CA ASN A 108 -33.40 2.54 3.72
C ASN A 108 -34.86 2.90 3.36
N ARG A 109 -35.05 3.89 2.48
CA ARG A 109 -36.38 4.26 1.95
C ARG A 109 -36.96 3.20 1.02
N LEU A 110 -36.12 2.51 0.25
CA LEU A 110 -36.54 1.37 -0.58
C LEU A 110 -36.90 0.14 0.26
N LYS A 111 -36.20 -0.10 1.38
CA LYS A 111 -36.54 -1.19 2.32
C LYS A 111 -37.89 -0.98 3.01
N ASN A 112 -38.29 0.27 3.24
CA ASN A 112 -39.53 0.60 3.92
C ASN A 112 -40.72 0.73 2.94
N SER A 113 -41.73 -0.14 3.10
CA SER A 113 -42.88 -0.22 2.19
C SER A 113 -43.68 1.09 2.06
N LYS A 114 -43.64 1.97 3.07
CA LYS A 114 -44.35 3.26 3.06
C LYS A 114 -43.66 4.31 2.20
N THR A 115 -42.34 4.25 2.08
CA THR A 115 -41.50 5.22 1.35
C THR A 115 -41.04 4.72 -0.01
N PHE A 116 -41.31 3.44 -0.31
CA PHE A 116 -40.89 2.76 -1.53
C PHE A 116 -41.31 3.48 -2.81
N ALA A 117 -42.59 3.83 -2.95
CA ALA A 117 -43.13 4.45 -4.16
C ALA A 117 -42.49 5.82 -4.47
N ASP A 118 -42.15 6.59 -3.43
CA ASP A 118 -41.50 7.89 -3.60
C ASP A 118 -40.01 7.75 -3.93
N ALA A 119 -39.33 6.75 -3.36
CA ALA A 119 -37.93 6.42 -3.69
C ALA A 119 -37.78 5.95 -5.16
N VAL A 120 -38.67 5.08 -5.64
CA VAL A 120 -38.69 4.64 -7.04
C VAL A 120 -38.92 5.82 -8.00
N ARG A 121 -39.78 6.77 -7.63
CA ARG A 121 -40.02 7.98 -8.43
C ARG A 121 -38.77 8.85 -8.52
N GLU A 122 -38.00 8.97 -7.44
CA GLU A 122 -36.74 9.72 -7.38
C GLU A 122 -35.67 9.11 -8.29
N ILE A 123 -35.50 7.78 -8.25
CA ILE A 123 -34.58 7.06 -9.13
C ILE A 123 -34.94 7.31 -10.60
N ARG A 124 -36.19 7.06 -10.99
CA ARG A 124 -36.66 7.25 -12.38
C ARG A 124 -36.55 8.71 -12.85
N ALA A 125 -36.75 9.68 -11.96
CA ALA A 125 -36.61 11.11 -12.28
C ALA A 125 -35.14 11.52 -12.48
N SER A 126 -34.22 10.92 -11.73
CA SER A 126 -32.78 11.15 -11.90
C SER A 126 -32.28 10.66 -13.28
N GLU A 127 -32.83 9.55 -13.79
CA GLU A 127 -32.50 9.01 -15.11
C GLU A 127 -33.02 9.88 -16.26
N ALA A 128 -34.28 10.31 -16.19
CA ALA A 128 -34.91 11.16 -17.20
C ALA A 128 -34.17 12.51 -17.40
N THR A 129 -33.46 12.96 -16.37
CA THR A 129 -32.61 14.15 -16.43
C THR A 129 -31.27 13.88 -17.12
N SER A 130 -30.74 12.65 -17.00
CA SER A 130 -29.53 12.21 -17.72
C SER A 130 -29.80 11.91 -19.21
N ASP A 131 -30.98 11.38 -19.55
CA ASP A 131 -31.39 11.09 -20.93
C ASP A 131 -31.65 12.37 -21.75
N LYS A 132 -32.13 13.44 -21.10
CA LYS A 132 -32.23 14.76 -21.76
C LYS A 132 -30.84 15.35 -22.07
N ALA A 133 -29.87 15.19 -21.17
CA ALA A 133 -28.51 15.65 -21.39
C ALA A 133 -27.79 14.87 -22.52
N LYS A 134 -28.08 13.57 -22.68
CA LYS A 134 -27.59 12.76 -23.81
C LYS A 134 -28.31 13.06 -25.14
N ASN A 135 -29.63 13.30 -25.12
CA ASN A 135 -30.40 13.56 -26.33
C ASN A 135 -30.25 14.98 -26.90
N GLU A 136 -29.82 15.97 -26.11
CA GLU A 136 -29.49 17.31 -26.63
C GLU A 136 -28.10 17.37 -27.31
N SER A 137 -27.25 16.34 -27.14
CA SER A 137 -25.98 16.22 -27.86
C SER A 137 -26.08 15.37 -29.14
N GLY A 138 -27.28 14.90 -29.50
CA GLY A 138 -27.54 13.93 -30.56
C GLY A 138 -28.09 14.53 -31.87
N SER A 139 -27.75 15.76 -32.25
CA SER A 139 -28.19 16.30 -33.54
C SER A 139 -27.28 17.40 -34.13
N VAL A 140 -25.99 17.13 -34.33
CA VAL A 140 -25.20 17.84 -35.36
C VAL A 140 -24.13 16.90 -35.95
N GLU A 141 -24.54 16.00 -36.85
CA GLU A 141 -23.65 15.51 -37.90
C GLU A 141 -24.12 16.06 -39.25
N LYS A 142 -23.66 17.28 -39.55
CA LYS A 142 -23.31 17.74 -40.90
C LYS A 142 -22.78 19.17 -40.83
N ASP A 143 -21.46 19.26 -40.99
CA ASP A 143 -20.67 20.32 -41.62
C ASP A 143 -19.45 20.68 -40.77
N LEU A 144 -18.34 20.03 -41.14
CA LEU A 144 -17.00 20.48 -40.82
C LEU A 144 -16.77 21.87 -41.42
N SER A 145 -16.11 22.73 -40.65
CA SER A 145 -15.48 24.01 -41.00
C SER A 145 -16.29 25.32 -40.88
N ARG A 146 -16.40 25.85 -39.65
CA ARG A 146 -16.12 27.25 -39.24
C ARG A 146 -16.77 27.59 -37.90
N ASN A 147 -15.95 27.84 -36.88
CA ASN A 147 -16.07 28.97 -35.92
C ASN A 147 -15.49 28.60 -34.55
N GLN A 148 -14.21 28.92 -34.39
CA GLN A 148 -13.45 28.87 -33.14
C GLN A 148 -13.53 30.20 -32.37
N ALA A 149 -14.63 30.96 -32.51
CA ALA A 149 -14.73 32.33 -32.01
C ALA A 149 -16.05 32.64 -31.25
N ALA A 150 -16.80 31.62 -30.84
CA ALA A 150 -18.07 31.78 -30.12
C ALA A 150 -18.04 31.27 -28.66
N ALA A 151 -16.97 30.58 -28.23
CA ALA A 151 -16.83 30.10 -26.86
C ALA A 151 -16.36 31.19 -25.88
N ASP A 152 -15.61 32.20 -26.36
CA ASP A 152 -15.03 33.23 -25.50
C ASP A 152 -16.05 34.28 -25.01
N ASN A 153 -17.16 34.49 -25.73
CA ASN A 153 -18.15 35.51 -25.38
C ASN A 153 -19.20 35.05 -24.36
N LEU A 154 -19.29 33.75 -24.06
CA LEU A 154 -20.23 33.21 -23.06
C LEU A 154 -19.62 33.13 -21.65
N LEU A 155 -18.29 33.05 -21.56
CA LEU A 155 -17.55 33.07 -20.29
C LEU A 155 -17.48 34.48 -19.66
N ASP A 156 -17.41 35.54 -20.49
CA ASP A 156 -17.40 36.94 -20.00
C ASP A 156 -18.76 37.40 -19.44
N GLN A 157 -19.87 36.82 -19.92
CA GLN A 157 -21.21 37.12 -19.40
C GLN A 157 -21.51 36.45 -18.06
N ILE A 158 -20.82 35.36 -17.70
CA ILE A 158 -20.99 34.68 -16.42
C ILE A 158 -20.11 35.34 -15.35
N LEU A 159 -18.92 35.80 -15.70
CA LEU A 159 -17.99 36.46 -14.76
C LEU A 159 -18.48 37.84 -14.26
N SER A 160 -19.30 38.54 -15.05
CA SER A 160 -19.83 39.86 -14.71
C SER A 160 -21.04 39.84 -13.76
N ALA A 161 -21.66 38.68 -13.52
CA ALA A 161 -22.80 38.53 -12.61
C ALA A 161 -22.40 38.27 -11.13
N SER A 162 -21.12 38.00 -10.86
CA SER A 162 -20.64 37.51 -9.55
C SER A 162 -20.16 38.59 -8.58
N ASN A 163 -20.13 39.87 -8.98
CA ASN A 163 -19.65 40.97 -8.12
C ASN A 163 -20.75 41.99 -7.86
N GLN A 164 -21.64 41.69 -6.89
CA GLN A 164 -22.33 42.71 -6.12
C GLN A 164 -22.85 42.18 -4.76
N SER A 165 -22.02 42.45 -3.75
CA SER A 165 -22.39 43.02 -2.44
C SER A 165 -22.91 42.15 -1.29
N THR A 166 -22.20 42.35 -0.18
CA THR A 166 -22.30 41.94 1.22
C THR A 166 -23.51 42.46 2.04
N SER A 167 -24.12 41.56 2.84
CA SER A 167 -24.63 41.60 4.26
C SER A 167 -25.52 42.77 4.78
N PRO A 168 -26.42 42.62 5.81
CA PRO A 168 -26.31 41.72 6.99
C PRO A 168 -27.60 41.10 7.66
N THR A 169 -27.37 40.02 8.42
CA THR A 169 -28.05 39.49 9.65
C THR A 169 -29.56 39.17 9.68
N GLN A 170 -29.91 37.87 9.80
CA GLN A 170 -30.83 37.33 10.84
C GLN A 170 -30.76 35.79 10.94
N LEU A 171 -30.82 35.28 12.17
CA LEU A 171 -30.75 33.87 12.58
C LEU A 171 -31.87 33.00 11.98
N SER A 172 -31.57 31.78 11.50
CA SER A 172 -32.37 30.54 11.69
C SER A 172 -31.77 29.28 11.02
N GLN A 173 -31.53 28.25 11.85
CA GLN A 173 -31.49 26.79 11.60
C GLN A 173 -30.37 26.14 10.75
N PRO A 174 -29.80 24.99 11.21
CA PRO A 174 -28.81 24.23 10.45
C PRO A 174 -29.52 23.21 9.54
N ALA A 175 -29.65 23.51 8.25
CA ALA A 175 -29.87 22.49 7.24
C ALA A 175 -28.50 22.14 6.66
N ALA A 176 -28.11 20.87 6.80
CA ALA A 176 -26.93 20.30 6.17
C ALA A 176 -27.11 20.32 4.64
N GLU A 177 -26.68 21.40 4.00
CA GLU A 177 -26.54 21.47 2.55
C GLU A 177 -25.29 20.68 2.15
N VAL A 178 -25.50 19.42 1.80
CA VAL A 178 -24.53 18.62 1.04
C VAL A 178 -24.22 19.40 -0.24
N SER A 179 -22.96 19.75 -0.47
CA SER A 179 -22.53 20.55 -1.63
C SER A 179 -23.10 19.94 -2.93
N GLU A 180 -23.75 20.77 -3.76
CA GLU A 180 -24.29 20.36 -5.08
C GLU A 180 -23.24 19.65 -5.95
N GLU A 181 -21.97 19.94 -5.70
CA GLU A 181 -20.81 19.37 -6.37
C GLU A 181 -20.60 17.88 -6.03
N ILE A 182 -20.82 17.48 -4.78
CA ILE A 182 -20.79 16.08 -4.33
C ILE A 182 -21.99 15.31 -4.88
N THR A 183 -23.17 15.94 -4.91
CA THR A 183 -24.37 15.36 -5.53
C THR A 183 -24.19 15.18 -7.04
N ARG A 184 -23.47 16.10 -7.70
CA ARG A 184 -23.07 15.96 -9.10
C ARG A 184 -22.01 14.87 -9.31
N LEU A 185 -21.08 14.68 -8.37
CA LEU A 185 -20.08 13.60 -8.39
C LEU A 185 -20.74 12.23 -8.28
N ALA A 186 -21.64 12.06 -7.31
CA ALA A 186 -22.49 10.88 -7.20
C ALA A 186 -23.24 10.66 -8.51
N LYS A 187 -23.86 11.70 -9.09
CA LYS A 187 -24.58 11.59 -10.38
C LYS A 187 -23.68 11.33 -11.60
N ALA A 188 -22.44 11.82 -11.62
CA ALA A 188 -21.51 11.68 -12.75
C ALA A 188 -20.88 10.28 -12.81
N VAL A 189 -20.55 9.70 -11.64
CA VAL A 189 -20.20 8.27 -11.51
C VAL A 189 -21.41 7.38 -11.84
N VAL A 190 -22.63 7.92 -11.75
CA VAL A 190 -23.93 7.22 -11.88
C VAL A 190 -24.55 7.25 -13.28
N THR A 191 -23.86 7.66 -14.36
CA THR A 191 -24.56 7.70 -15.67
C THR A 191 -24.68 6.29 -16.30
N PRO A 192 -25.90 5.75 -16.56
CA PRO A 192 -26.17 4.32 -16.39
C PRO A 192 -26.21 3.51 -17.69
N HIS A 193 -25.98 2.20 -17.55
CA HIS A 193 -26.65 1.14 -18.32
C HIS A 193 -28.16 1.16 -18.03
N ILE A 194 -28.95 0.91 -19.08
CA ILE A 194 -30.42 0.82 -19.10
C ILE A 194 -30.95 0.08 -17.86
N VAL A 195 -31.72 0.77 -17.01
CA VAL A 195 -32.51 0.10 -15.96
C VAL A 195 -33.67 -0.63 -16.64
N PRO A 196 -33.80 -1.97 -16.47
CA PRO A 196 -34.96 -2.71 -16.97
C PRO A 196 -36.27 -2.17 -16.37
N ASP A 197 -37.42 -2.57 -16.90
CA ASP A 197 -38.73 -2.23 -16.32
C ASP A 197 -38.89 -2.98 -14.98
N ILE A 198 -38.29 -2.43 -13.91
CA ILE A 198 -38.22 -3.04 -12.59
C ILE A 198 -39.52 -2.75 -11.84
N GLU A 199 -40.25 -3.81 -11.50
CA GLU A 199 -41.48 -3.77 -10.69
C GLU A 199 -41.26 -4.27 -9.23
N ASN A 200 -40.13 -4.92 -8.95
CA ASN A 200 -39.87 -5.57 -7.66
C ASN A 200 -38.94 -4.74 -6.73
N GLN A 201 -39.30 -4.64 -5.46
CA GLN A 201 -38.51 -4.01 -4.40
C GLN A 201 -37.09 -4.59 -4.31
N ASP A 202 -36.94 -5.91 -4.43
CA ASP A 202 -35.64 -6.58 -4.32
C ASP A 202 -34.68 -6.16 -5.44
N GLN A 203 -35.20 -5.92 -6.64
CA GLN A 203 -34.39 -5.50 -7.79
C GLN A 203 -33.91 -4.05 -7.67
N PHE A 204 -34.71 -3.16 -7.05
CA PHE A 204 -34.24 -1.79 -6.75
C PHE A 204 -33.20 -1.77 -5.64
N LEU A 205 -33.35 -2.64 -4.63
CA LEU A 205 -32.35 -2.79 -3.58
C LEU A 205 -31.03 -3.33 -4.14
N ALA A 206 -31.09 -4.37 -4.97
CA ALA A 206 -29.93 -4.90 -5.67
C ALA A 206 -29.23 -3.82 -6.50
N LEU A 207 -29.97 -2.98 -7.23
CA LEU A 207 -29.38 -1.89 -8.00
C LEU A 207 -28.63 -0.87 -7.12
N VAL A 208 -29.16 -0.53 -5.95
CA VAL A 208 -28.47 0.39 -5.03
C VAL A 208 -27.24 -0.27 -4.41
N ASP A 209 -27.36 -1.54 -4.00
CA ASP A 209 -26.27 -2.31 -3.40
C ASP A 209 -25.13 -2.54 -4.40
N ASP A 210 -25.44 -2.83 -5.67
CA ASP A 210 -24.46 -2.90 -6.77
C ASP A 210 -23.72 -1.58 -6.97
N ARG A 211 -24.43 -0.44 -6.86
CA ARG A 211 -23.83 0.89 -7.00
C ARG A 211 -22.92 1.22 -5.84
N MET A 212 -23.36 0.96 -4.61
CA MET A 212 -22.54 1.15 -3.41
C MET A 212 -21.30 0.25 -3.48
N GLY A 213 -21.48 -1.02 -3.85
CA GLY A 213 -20.38 -1.97 -4.04
C GLY A 213 -19.38 -1.52 -5.09
N GLY A 214 -19.83 -0.99 -6.23
CA GLY A 214 -18.93 -0.46 -7.27
C GLY A 214 -18.07 0.72 -6.82
N ILE A 215 -18.65 1.67 -6.09
CA ILE A 215 -17.90 2.81 -5.52
C ILE A 215 -16.89 2.30 -4.48
N LEU A 216 -17.32 1.38 -3.61
CA LEU A 216 -16.47 0.86 -2.54
C LEU A 216 -15.29 0.06 -3.10
N LYS A 217 -15.49 -0.78 -4.13
CA LYS A 217 -14.40 -1.45 -4.85
C LYS A 217 -13.42 -0.45 -5.47
N THR A 218 -13.91 0.62 -6.08
CA THR A 218 -13.05 1.67 -6.66
C THR A 218 -12.13 2.31 -5.61
N ILE A 219 -12.60 2.45 -4.37
CA ILE A 219 -11.79 2.94 -3.25
C ILE A 219 -10.81 1.87 -2.77
N LEU A 220 -11.32 0.66 -2.45
CA LEU A 220 -10.53 -0.43 -1.88
C LEU A 220 -9.43 -0.94 -2.82
N HIS A 221 -9.67 -0.91 -4.13
CA HIS A 221 -8.73 -1.36 -5.16
C HIS A 221 -7.90 -0.20 -5.74
N ASN A 222 -8.00 1.00 -5.16
CA ASN A 222 -7.13 2.09 -5.56
C ASN A 222 -5.69 1.80 -5.08
N PRO A 223 -4.66 1.89 -5.95
CA PRO A 223 -3.29 1.57 -5.57
C PRO A 223 -2.76 2.38 -4.39
N ALA A 224 -3.14 3.65 -4.27
CA ALA A 224 -2.71 4.50 -3.17
C ALA A 224 -3.40 4.11 -1.85
N PHE A 225 -4.67 3.67 -1.92
CA PHE A 225 -5.39 3.14 -0.76
C PHE A 225 -4.79 1.81 -0.31
N GLN A 226 -4.60 0.86 -1.23
CA GLN A 226 -4.00 -0.44 -0.93
C GLN A 226 -2.56 -0.31 -0.41
N SER A 227 -1.76 0.61 -0.93
CA SER A 227 -0.40 0.85 -0.42
C SER A 227 -0.40 1.27 1.04
N LEU A 228 -1.32 2.17 1.42
CA LEU A 228 -1.46 2.64 2.79
C LEU A 228 -2.10 1.57 3.70
N GLU A 229 -3.17 0.92 3.27
CA GLU A 229 -3.83 -0.16 4.01
C GLU A 229 -2.86 -1.34 4.24
N SER A 230 -2.12 -1.76 3.21
CA SER A 230 -1.17 -2.87 3.31
C SER A 230 0.00 -2.53 4.22
N ALA A 231 0.48 -1.28 4.23
CA ALA A 231 1.52 -0.85 5.17
C ALA A 231 1.07 -1.03 6.62
N TRP A 232 -0.09 -0.46 6.98
CA TRP A 232 -0.61 -0.52 8.33
C TRP A 232 -1.04 -1.93 8.76
N ARG A 233 -1.66 -2.70 7.86
CA ARG A 233 -2.04 -4.09 8.15
C ARG A 233 -0.84 -5.04 8.20
N ALA A 234 0.23 -4.79 7.44
CA ALA A 234 1.48 -5.55 7.56
C ALA A 234 2.18 -5.27 8.90
N LEU A 235 2.09 -4.02 9.38
CA LEU A 235 2.57 -3.71 10.72
C LEU A 235 1.73 -4.38 11.80
N ASP A 236 0.39 -4.29 11.71
CA ASP A 236 -0.55 -5.01 12.59
C ASP A 236 -0.25 -6.51 12.62
N PHE A 237 -0.02 -7.10 11.44
CA PHE A 237 0.39 -8.50 11.28
C PHE A 237 1.62 -8.86 12.11
N VAL A 238 2.63 -7.98 12.15
CA VAL A 238 3.88 -8.19 12.90
C VAL A 238 3.67 -7.96 14.40
N VAL A 239 3.10 -6.82 14.80
CA VAL A 239 2.99 -6.45 16.23
C VAL A 239 2.08 -7.39 16.99
N ARG A 240 1.03 -7.95 16.36
CA ARG A 240 0.14 -8.94 17.00
C ARG A 240 0.76 -10.32 17.14
N ARG A 241 1.80 -10.64 16.36
CA ARG A 241 2.47 -11.96 16.35
C ARG A 241 3.79 -11.98 17.13
N LEU A 242 4.27 -10.83 17.58
CA LEU A 242 5.50 -10.70 18.37
C LEU A 242 5.18 -10.20 19.77
N GLU A 243 5.75 -10.85 20.77
CA GLU A 243 5.72 -10.33 22.15
C GLU A 243 6.80 -9.26 22.29
N THR A 244 6.42 -7.98 22.20
CA THR A 244 7.32 -6.85 22.44
C THR A 244 7.53 -6.62 23.94
N GLY A 245 8.72 -6.15 24.33
CA GLY A 245 9.07 -5.95 25.73
C GLY A 245 10.32 -5.09 25.92
N SER A 246 11.07 -5.33 26.99
CA SER A 246 12.35 -4.63 27.20
C SER A 246 13.38 -4.97 26.13
N ASP A 247 13.34 -6.21 25.65
CA ASP A 247 14.42 -6.81 24.85
C ASP A 247 14.13 -6.76 23.35
N LEU A 248 12.86 -6.73 22.93
CA LEU A 248 12.44 -6.57 21.54
C LEU A 248 11.55 -5.33 21.42
N LYS A 249 11.96 -4.37 20.58
CA LYS A 249 11.21 -3.14 20.33
C LYS A 249 11.08 -2.88 18.83
N LEU A 250 9.91 -2.41 18.43
CA LEU A 250 9.60 -2.09 17.04
C LEU A 250 9.46 -0.56 16.93
N TYR A 251 9.93 0.00 15.83
CA TYR A 251 9.91 1.43 15.57
C TYR A 251 9.46 1.71 14.14
N LEU A 252 8.75 2.82 13.95
CA LEU A 252 8.36 3.35 12.65
C LEU A 252 9.16 4.59 12.31
N PHE A 253 9.60 4.71 11.07
CA PHE A 253 10.13 5.94 10.51
C PHE A 253 9.35 6.33 9.26
N ASP A 254 8.64 7.46 9.35
CA ASP A 254 7.81 8.00 8.28
C ASP A 254 8.67 8.74 7.26
N MET A 255 8.92 8.05 6.16
CA MET A 255 9.70 8.51 5.02
C MET A 255 9.16 7.79 3.80
N SER A 256 8.57 8.52 2.87
CA SER A 256 8.10 7.96 1.60
C SER A 256 9.28 7.51 0.73
N PHE A 257 9.02 6.64 -0.25
CA PHE A 257 10.10 6.17 -1.13
C PHE A 257 10.68 7.29 -2.00
N ASP A 258 9.88 8.30 -2.35
CA ASP A 258 10.34 9.48 -3.07
C ASP A 258 11.23 10.37 -2.22
N GLU A 259 10.91 10.56 -0.93
CA GLU A 259 11.77 11.25 0.03
C GLU A 259 13.07 10.48 0.26
N PHE A 260 13.00 9.15 0.40
CA PHE A 260 14.17 8.29 0.51
C PHE A 260 15.10 8.42 -0.72
N ARG A 261 14.52 8.37 -1.92
CA ARG A 261 15.25 8.57 -3.18
C ARG A 261 15.87 9.96 -3.23
N SER A 262 15.09 11.00 -2.91
CA SER A 262 15.56 12.39 -2.90
C SER A 262 16.68 12.61 -1.90
N ASP A 263 16.54 12.07 -0.68
CA ASP A 263 17.54 12.17 0.38
C ASP A 263 18.87 11.56 -0.04
N LEU A 264 18.85 10.34 -0.58
CA LEU A 264 20.07 9.65 -1.00
C LEU A 264 20.72 10.27 -2.25
N LEU A 265 19.93 10.70 -3.25
CA LEU A 265 20.46 11.20 -4.52
C LEU A 265 20.84 12.69 -4.50
N SER A 266 20.29 13.47 -3.56
CA SER A 266 20.62 14.89 -3.43
C SER A 266 21.98 15.14 -2.78
N GLN A 267 22.56 14.14 -2.11
CA GLN A 267 23.81 14.26 -1.36
C GLN A 267 24.98 13.63 -2.12
N THR A 268 26.11 14.32 -2.18
CA THR A 268 27.35 13.73 -2.73
C THR A 268 27.98 12.72 -1.76
N ASP A 269 27.85 12.96 -0.46
CA ASP A 269 28.25 12.04 0.60
C ASP A 269 27.00 11.47 1.28
N TYR A 270 26.83 10.15 1.24
CA TYR A 270 25.70 9.48 1.87
C TYR A 270 25.65 9.71 3.38
N ARG A 271 26.76 10.11 4.02
CA ARG A 271 26.78 10.46 5.45
C ARG A 271 26.04 11.76 5.78
N ALA A 272 25.74 12.59 4.78
CA ALA A 272 24.97 13.82 4.95
C ALA A 272 23.45 13.61 4.88
N THR A 273 22.99 12.38 4.61
CA THR A 273 21.58 12.03 4.42
C THR A 273 20.83 11.97 5.76
N ALA A 274 19.52 12.18 5.73
CA ALA A 274 18.66 11.96 6.90
C ALA A 274 18.67 10.48 7.30
N LEU A 275 18.72 9.57 6.33
CA LEU A 275 18.80 8.14 6.58
C LEU A 275 20.06 7.76 7.39
N TYR A 276 21.24 8.28 7.01
CA TYR A 276 22.48 8.02 7.75
C TYR A 276 22.41 8.56 9.18
N LYS A 277 21.82 9.74 9.37
CA LYS A 277 21.63 10.32 10.70
C LYS A 277 20.85 9.35 11.61
N VAL A 278 19.69 8.89 11.17
CA VAL A 278 18.79 8.02 11.96
C VAL A 278 19.37 6.63 12.16
N LEU A 279 20.00 6.05 11.12
CA LEU A 279 20.49 4.67 11.17
C LEU A 279 21.86 4.54 11.84
N VAL A 280 22.73 5.54 11.72
CA VAL A 280 24.12 5.46 12.16
C VAL A 280 24.42 6.49 13.23
N GLU A 281 24.26 7.78 12.96
CA GLU A 281 24.67 8.86 13.88
C GLU A 281 23.95 8.77 15.23
N ASP A 282 22.62 8.68 15.21
CA ASP A 282 21.78 8.68 16.42
C ASP A 282 21.81 7.35 17.18
N THR A 283 22.42 6.30 16.61
CA THR A 283 22.54 4.97 17.23
C THR A 283 24.01 4.59 17.47
N VAL A 284 24.62 3.79 16.61
CA VAL A 284 25.98 3.24 16.75
C VAL A 284 27.07 4.30 16.71
N GLY A 285 26.80 5.46 16.12
CA GLY A 285 27.68 6.62 16.07
C GLY A 285 27.66 7.44 17.37
N THR A 286 26.66 7.24 18.23
CA THR A 286 26.52 7.94 19.50
C THR A 286 26.76 6.98 20.69
N PRO A 287 27.69 7.28 21.62
CA PRO A 287 27.92 6.43 22.78
C PRO A 287 26.65 6.16 23.58
N GLY A 288 26.30 4.88 23.72
CA GLY A 288 25.09 4.43 24.44
C GLY A 288 23.80 4.43 23.61
N GLY A 289 23.86 4.83 22.33
CA GLY A 289 22.73 4.70 21.40
C GLY A 289 22.40 3.22 21.14
N PRO A 290 21.14 2.80 21.29
CA PRO A 290 20.77 1.41 21.05
C PRO A 290 20.79 1.12 19.54
N PRO A 291 21.48 0.06 19.09
CA PRO A 291 21.58 -0.20 17.67
C PRO A 291 20.34 -0.90 17.11
N TRP A 292 20.18 -0.78 15.80
CA TRP A 292 19.21 -1.56 15.06
C TRP A 292 19.65 -3.04 14.96
N GLY A 293 18.69 -3.95 15.07
CA GLY A 293 18.84 -5.37 14.76
C GLY A 293 18.55 -5.66 13.29
N VAL A 294 17.53 -5.00 12.73
CA VAL A 294 17.18 -5.03 11.31
C VAL A 294 16.43 -3.75 10.92
N VAL A 295 16.64 -3.30 9.69
CA VAL A 295 15.89 -2.21 9.05
C VAL A 295 15.06 -2.81 7.92
N ALA A 296 13.73 -2.78 8.06
CA ALA A 296 12.78 -3.27 7.07
C ALA A 296 12.12 -2.07 6.38
N ALA A 297 12.45 -1.86 5.11
CA ALA A 297 11.84 -0.84 4.29
C ALA A 297 10.60 -1.40 3.59
N ASN A 298 9.47 -0.73 3.77
CA ASN A 298 8.26 -0.94 3.00
C ASN A 298 8.35 -0.25 1.62
N TYR A 299 9.42 -0.57 0.89
CA TYR A 299 9.67 -0.12 -0.47
C TYR A 299 9.84 -1.30 -1.40
N THR A 300 9.49 -1.13 -2.66
CA THR A 300 9.71 -2.12 -3.70
C THR A 300 10.66 -1.51 -4.73
N PHE A 301 11.89 -2.00 -4.75
CA PHE A 301 12.89 -1.56 -5.73
C PHE A 301 12.52 -2.06 -7.12
N ASP A 302 12.58 -1.17 -8.10
CA ASP A 302 12.33 -1.53 -9.48
C ASP A 302 13.53 -1.24 -10.38
N PHE A 303 14.24 -2.29 -10.79
CA PHE A 303 15.38 -2.21 -11.70
C PHE A 303 15.00 -1.96 -13.18
N SER A 304 13.72 -1.71 -13.48
CA SER A 304 13.30 -1.07 -14.73
C SER A 304 13.54 0.45 -14.72
N THR A 305 13.71 1.04 -13.54
CA THR A 305 13.97 2.47 -13.30
C THR A 305 15.41 2.70 -12.82
N ASP A 306 15.77 3.95 -12.48
CA ASP A 306 17.11 4.29 -11.97
C ASP A 306 17.30 4.01 -10.47
N ASP A 307 16.46 3.17 -9.87
CA ASP A 307 16.57 2.74 -8.46
C ASP A 307 17.88 2.02 -8.14
N GLN A 308 18.60 1.50 -9.16
CA GLN A 308 19.95 0.93 -9.01
C GLN A 308 20.91 1.87 -8.26
N SER A 309 20.79 3.19 -8.47
CA SER A 309 21.63 4.21 -7.86
C SER A 309 21.53 4.27 -6.33
N LEU A 310 20.45 3.71 -5.76
CA LEU A 310 20.18 3.69 -4.32
C LEU A 310 20.86 2.51 -3.60
N ILE A 311 21.15 1.41 -4.28
CA ILE A 311 21.65 0.17 -3.63
C ILE A 311 23.04 0.38 -3.01
N GLU A 312 23.94 1.09 -3.69
CA GLU A 312 25.28 1.34 -3.17
C GLU A 312 25.29 2.17 -1.87
N PRO A 313 24.67 3.37 -1.81
CA PRO A 313 24.64 4.14 -0.56
C PRO A 313 23.91 3.38 0.56
N VAL A 314 22.78 2.72 0.26
CA VAL A 314 22.05 1.89 1.24
C VAL A 314 22.92 0.78 1.80
N SER A 315 23.65 0.06 0.94
CA SER A 315 24.57 -1.00 1.39
C SER A 315 25.61 -0.47 2.36
N LYS A 316 26.20 0.71 2.07
CA LYS A 316 27.20 1.34 2.94
C LYS A 316 26.60 1.76 4.28
N ILE A 317 25.42 2.39 4.27
CA ILE A 317 24.71 2.79 5.49
C ILE A 317 24.36 1.56 6.34
N ALA A 318 23.82 0.50 5.74
CA ALA A 318 23.48 -0.74 6.43
C ALA A 318 24.72 -1.42 7.06
N HIS A 319 25.84 -1.43 6.33
CA HIS A 319 27.10 -1.94 6.85
C HIS A 319 27.62 -1.14 8.06
N GLU A 320 27.60 0.20 7.99
CA GLU A 320 28.03 1.06 9.11
C GLU A 320 27.07 1.00 10.31
N CYS A 321 25.77 0.85 10.05
CA CYS A 321 24.73 0.58 11.06
C CYS A 321 24.94 -0.80 11.74
N GLY A 322 25.55 -1.75 11.03
CA GLY A 322 25.71 -3.13 11.48
C GLY A 322 24.41 -3.93 11.46
N ALA A 323 23.37 -3.45 10.79
CA ALA A 323 22.06 -4.09 10.68
C ALA A 323 21.68 -4.24 9.19
N PRO A 324 21.07 -5.36 8.78
CA PRO A 324 20.66 -5.50 7.40
C PRO A 324 19.51 -4.58 7.05
N PHE A 325 19.54 -4.08 5.82
CA PHE A 325 18.46 -3.37 5.17
C PHE A 325 17.69 -4.34 4.27
N ILE A 326 16.41 -4.52 4.55
CA ILE A 326 15.53 -5.43 3.82
C ILE A 326 14.46 -4.64 3.08
N ALA A 327 14.25 -4.93 1.80
CA ALA A 327 13.18 -4.32 1.01
C ALA A 327 12.56 -5.32 0.04
N GLY A 328 11.41 -4.95 -0.52
CA GLY A 328 10.80 -5.65 -1.65
C GLY A 328 11.53 -5.36 -2.96
N VAL A 329 11.36 -6.23 -3.96
CA VAL A 329 11.90 -6.03 -5.30
C VAL A 329 10.95 -6.58 -6.38
N THR A 330 10.88 -5.92 -7.53
CA THR A 330 10.17 -6.43 -8.70
C THR A 330 10.95 -7.57 -9.38
N PRO A 331 10.30 -8.43 -10.18
CA PRO A 331 11.01 -9.50 -10.90
C PRO A 331 11.82 -9.01 -12.11
N HIS A 332 11.87 -7.70 -12.40
CA HIS A 332 12.54 -7.17 -13.59
C HIS A 332 14.02 -7.53 -13.69
N LEU A 333 14.74 -7.64 -12.55
CA LEU A 333 16.14 -8.07 -12.55
C LEU A 333 16.32 -9.50 -13.07
N LEU A 334 15.30 -10.35 -12.91
CA LEU A 334 15.28 -11.73 -13.41
C LEU A 334 15.03 -11.80 -14.92
N GLY A 335 14.64 -10.70 -15.57
CA GLY A 335 14.10 -10.73 -16.93
C GLY A 335 12.65 -11.22 -16.97
N CYS A 336 11.87 -10.90 -15.95
CA CYS A 336 10.47 -11.27 -15.84
C CYS A 336 9.63 -10.05 -15.45
N ALA A 337 8.60 -9.71 -16.23
CA ALA A 337 7.66 -8.64 -15.92
C ALA A 337 6.69 -9.01 -14.77
N SER A 338 6.30 -10.27 -14.65
CA SER A 338 5.37 -10.74 -13.60
C SER A 338 5.53 -12.23 -13.34
N LEU A 339 5.94 -12.59 -12.12
CA LEU A 339 6.04 -14.00 -11.71
C LEU A 339 4.68 -14.71 -11.70
N VAL A 340 3.59 -13.96 -11.58
CA VAL A 340 2.22 -14.49 -11.60
C VAL A 340 1.85 -14.93 -13.01
N ALA A 341 2.25 -14.15 -14.03
CA ALA A 341 2.02 -14.47 -15.43
C ALA A 341 2.99 -15.54 -15.96
N THR A 342 4.27 -15.46 -15.57
CA THR A 342 5.33 -16.39 -15.98
C THR A 342 6.04 -17.01 -14.78
N PRO A 343 5.45 -18.02 -14.11
CA PRO A 343 6.04 -18.63 -12.92
C PRO A 343 7.22 -19.57 -13.21
N ASP A 344 7.38 -20.06 -14.46
CA ASP A 344 8.52 -20.90 -14.85
C ASP A 344 9.70 -20.03 -15.32
N PRO A 345 10.91 -20.21 -14.77
CA PRO A 345 12.09 -19.47 -15.18
C PRO A 345 12.51 -19.66 -16.65
N ASP A 346 12.06 -20.70 -17.34
CA ASP A 346 12.33 -20.83 -18.79
C ASP A 346 11.64 -19.72 -19.62
N ASP A 347 10.60 -19.11 -19.07
CA ASP A 347 9.84 -18.03 -19.69
C ASP A 347 10.37 -16.63 -19.33
N TRP A 348 11.38 -16.50 -18.47
CA TRP A 348 11.97 -15.22 -18.04
C TRP A 348 12.96 -14.68 -19.08
N ASN A 349 12.40 -14.17 -20.17
CA ASN A 349 13.17 -13.74 -21.34
C ASN A 349 13.04 -12.24 -21.64
N ASP A 350 12.47 -11.46 -20.73
CA ASP A 350 12.32 -10.02 -20.91
C ASP A 350 13.68 -9.32 -20.91
N SER A 351 13.79 -8.27 -21.72
CA SER A 351 15.02 -7.48 -21.80
C SER A 351 15.23 -6.70 -20.51
N VAL A 352 16.29 -7.03 -19.78
CA VAL A 352 16.81 -6.18 -18.70
C VAL A 352 17.52 -4.97 -19.30
N ALA A 353 17.32 -3.78 -18.73
CA ALA A 353 17.94 -2.54 -19.23
C ALA A 353 19.47 -2.70 -19.38
N SER A 354 20.02 -2.19 -20.48
CA SER A 354 21.43 -2.35 -20.83
C SER A 354 22.35 -1.85 -19.71
N GLY A 355 23.31 -2.67 -19.30
CA GLY A 355 24.26 -2.34 -18.24
C GLY A 355 23.81 -2.74 -16.83
N THR A 356 22.51 -2.91 -16.57
CA THR A 356 21.96 -3.26 -15.24
C THR A 356 22.54 -4.55 -14.69
N ARG A 357 22.64 -5.61 -15.52
CA ARG A 357 23.25 -6.88 -15.08
C ARG A 357 24.72 -6.73 -14.72
N SER A 358 25.49 -6.02 -15.56
CA SER A 358 26.92 -5.78 -15.28
C SER A 358 27.11 -4.94 -14.01
N TRP A 359 26.23 -3.97 -13.78
CA TRP A 359 26.23 -3.17 -12.56
C TRP A 359 25.83 -4.01 -11.34
N TRP A 360 24.83 -4.89 -11.48
CA TRP A 360 24.40 -5.82 -10.43
C TRP A 360 25.55 -6.75 -10.02
N ASP A 361 26.22 -7.35 -11.00
CA ASP A 361 27.38 -8.21 -10.77
C ASP A 361 28.52 -7.44 -10.06
N GLU A 362 28.70 -6.15 -10.35
CA GLU A 362 29.71 -5.33 -9.66
C GLU A 362 29.30 -5.02 -8.22
N VAL A 363 28.08 -4.49 -8.00
CA VAL A 363 27.64 -4.03 -6.67
C VAL A 363 27.56 -5.18 -5.67
N THR A 364 27.17 -6.38 -6.13
CA THR A 364 27.04 -7.58 -5.29
C THR A 364 28.38 -8.13 -4.80
N THR A 365 29.49 -7.81 -5.46
CA THR A 365 30.84 -8.20 -4.98
C THR A 365 31.36 -7.33 -3.83
N ARG A 366 30.70 -6.19 -3.55
CA ARG A 366 31.14 -5.25 -2.52
C ARG A 366 30.87 -5.83 -1.13
N HIS A 367 31.78 -5.61 -0.19
CA HIS A 367 31.62 -6.09 1.19
C HIS A 367 30.29 -5.68 1.84
N ALA A 368 29.87 -4.45 1.58
CA ALA A 368 28.65 -3.85 2.11
C ALA A 368 27.37 -4.52 1.57
N ALA A 369 27.43 -5.17 0.40
CA ALA A 369 26.30 -5.89 -0.20
C ALA A 369 25.85 -7.11 0.63
N GLY A 370 26.69 -7.56 1.58
CA GLY A 370 26.33 -8.55 2.60
C GLY A 370 25.16 -8.11 3.52
N TYR A 371 24.88 -6.82 3.61
CA TYR A 371 23.88 -6.23 4.52
C TYR A 371 22.57 -5.85 3.82
N VAL A 372 22.39 -6.16 2.53
CA VAL A 372 21.16 -5.84 1.81
C VAL A 372 20.44 -7.13 1.41
N GLY A 373 19.18 -7.27 1.81
CA GLY A 373 18.31 -8.36 1.38
C GLY A 373 17.14 -7.81 0.56
N LEU A 374 16.92 -8.37 -0.62
CA LEU A 374 15.78 -8.00 -1.47
C LEU A 374 14.86 -9.21 -1.63
N VAL A 375 13.56 -9.02 -1.37
CA VAL A 375 12.60 -10.10 -1.16
C VAL A 375 11.43 -10.00 -2.14
N LEU A 376 10.98 -11.13 -2.67
CA LEU A 376 9.81 -11.25 -3.56
C LEU A 376 9.28 -12.70 -3.56
N PRO A 377 8.04 -12.99 -3.98
CA PRO A 377 6.91 -12.07 -4.21
C PRO A 377 6.32 -11.49 -2.91
N ARG A 378 5.28 -10.66 -3.04
CA ARG A 378 4.44 -10.19 -1.92
C ARG A 378 3.61 -11.34 -1.30
N PHE A 379 2.98 -11.09 -0.14
CA PHE A 379 2.13 -12.06 0.56
C PHE A 379 0.78 -11.47 1.01
N LEU A 380 -0.24 -12.31 1.18
CA LEU A 380 -1.62 -11.90 1.43
C LEU A 380 -1.83 -11.50 2.90
N LEU A 381 -2.44 -10.32 3.13
CA LEU A 381 -2.69 -9.80 4.49
C LEU A 381 -4.08 -10.08 5.04
N ARG A 382 -5.11 -10.04 4.19
CA ARG A 382 -6.51 -10.28 4.59
C ARG A 382 -7.25 -11.04 3.52
N LEU A 383 -8.34 -11.69 3.92
CA LEU A 383 -9.31 -12.22 2.98
C LEU A 383 -10.07 -11.04 2.32
N PRO A 384 -10.53 -11.22 1.08
CA PRO A 384 -11.51 -10.31 0.49
C PRO A 384 -12.78 -10.28 1.33
N TYR A 385 -13.42 -9.11 1.45
CA TYR A 385 -14.71 -9.01 2.12
C TYR A 385 -15.80 -9.68 1.29
N GLY A 386 -16.67 -10.41 1.95
CA GLY A 386 -17.67 -11.25 1.29
C GLY A 386 -18.42 -12.12 2.29
N LYS A 387 -19.60 -12.60 1.89
CA LYS A 387 -20.49 -13.36 2.76
C LYS A 387 -19.85 -14.63 3.32
N ASP A 388 -19.07 -15.32 2.49
CA ASP A 388 -18.44 -16.60 2.83
C ASP A 388 -17.04 -16.43 3.44
N THR A 389 -16.55 -15.19 3.52
CA THR A 389 -15.23 -14.83 4.07
C THR A 389 -15.38 -13.88 5.26
N ASP A 390 -15.37 -12.58 5.02
CA ASP A 390 -15.48 -11.51 6.01
C ASP A 390 -16.68 -10.62 5.67
N PRO A 391 -17.87 -10.88 6.25
CA PRO A 391 -19.10 -10.20 5.87
C PRO A 391 -19.18 -8.79 6.46
N THR A 392 -19.69 -7.85 5.66
CA THR A 392 -19.93 -6.47 6.09
C THR A 392 -21.29 -6.27 6.74
N GLU A 393 -21.39 -5.31 7.67
CA GLU A 393 -22.62 -5.04 8.42
C GLU A 393 -23.58 -4.04 7.72
N GLN A 394 -23.04 -3.07 6.97
CA GLN A 394 -23.87 -1.99 6.38
C GLN A 394 -24.77 -2.49 5.25
N PHE A 395 -24.24 -3.36 4.38
CA PHE A 395 -24.96 -4.00 3.28
C PHE A 395 -24.24 -5.29 2.87
N ASP A 396 -24.88 -6.10 2.03
CA ASP A 396 -24.26 -7.32 1.51
C ASP A 396 -23.22 -6.91 0.45
N PHE A 397 -21.95 -6.89 0.83
CA PHE A 397 -20.84 -6.48 -0.04
C PHE A 397 -19.97 -7.69 -0.39
N GLU A 398 -19.72 -7.86 -1.69
CA GLU A 398 -18.75 -8.83 -2.20
C GLU A 398 -17.63 -8.04 -2.87
N GLU A 399 -16.44 -7.98 -2.25
CA GLU A 399 -15.28 -7.26 -2.76
C GLU A 399 -14.79 -7.88 -4.07
N ILE A 400 -14.57 -9.20 -4.05
CA ILE A 400 -14.21 -9.99 -5.21
C ILE A 400 -15.45 -10.67 -5.77
N GLY A 401 -15.73 -10.43 -7.06
CA GLY A 401 -16.89 -10.99 -7.75
C GLY A 401 -16.69 -12.44 -8.21
N GLU A 402 -17.52 -12.86 -9.17
CA GLU A 402 -17.44 -14.20 -9.76
C GLU A 402 -16.01 -14.53 -10.28
N PRO A 403 -15.64 -15.81 -10.29
CA PRO A 403 -14.39 -16.27 -10.88
C PRO A 403 -14.21 -15.69 -12.29
N HIS A 404 -13.01 -15.20 -12.62
CA HIS A 404 -12.66 -14.46 -13.84
C HIS A 404 -12.99 -12.96 -13.87
N SER A 405 -13.71 -12.42 -12.88
CA SER A 405 -14.04 -11.00 -12.84
C SER A 405 -13.06 -10.14 -12.03
N PHE A 406 -12.07 -10.74 -11.37
CA PHE A 406 -11.16 -10.05 -10.45
C PHE A 406 -9.70 -10.12 -10.91
N ALA A 407 -8.99 -9.01 -10.72
CA ALA A 407 -7.57 -8.91 -11.00
C ALA A 407 -6.75 -9.47 -9.83
N HIS A 408 -5.53 -9.92 -10.13
CA HIS A 408 -4.60 -10.35 -9.07
C HIS A 408 -4.30 -9.23 -8.06
N GLU A 409 -4.26 -7.99 -8.52
CA GLU A 409 -4.00 -6.79 -7.71
C GLU A 409 -5.19 -6.36 -6.85
N ASP A 410 -6.38 -6.96 -7.01
CA ASP A 410 -7.54 -6.63 -6.17
C ASP A 410 -7.38 -7.18 -4.74
N TYR A 411 -6.46 -8.15 -4.54
CA TYR A 411 -6.09 -8.65 -3.21
C TYR A 411 -5.15 -7.66 -2.50
N LEU A 412 -5.24 -7.61 -1.18
CA LEU A 412 -4.34 -6.80 -0.37
C LEU A 412 -3.01 -7.52 -0.09
N TRP A 413 -2.04 -7.27 -0.96
CA TRP A 413 -0.68 -7.82 -0.87
C TRP A 413 0.26 -6.93 -0.03
N ALA A 414 0.92 -7.52 0.96
CA ALA A 414 1.99 -6.89 1.73
C ALA A 414 3.37 -7.02 1.08
N ASN A 415 4.19 -6.00 1.30
CA ASN A 415 5.61 -6.07 1.00
C ASN A 415 6.28 -7.22 1.77
N ALA A 416 7.12 -7.97 1.07
CA ALA A 416 7.82 -9.13 1.60
C ALA A 416 8.89 -8.80 2.66
N SER A 417 9.31 -7.54 2.79
CA SER A 417 10.28 -7.12 3.81
C SER A 417 9.79 -7.40 5.24
N PHE A 418 8.49 -7.32 5.48
CA PHE A 418 7.87 -7.63 6.77
C PHE A 418 8.07 -9.10 7.18
N VAL A 419 8.11 -10.03 6.23
CA VAL A 419 8.33 -11.47 6.49
C VAL A 419 9.72 -11.70 7.09
N VAL A 420 10.75 -11.11 6.49
CA VAL A 420 12.12 -11.24 6.98
C VAL A 420 12.28 -10.54 8.34
N ALA A 421 11.71 -9.35 8.49
CA ALA A 421 11.73 -8.62 9.76
C ALA A 421 11.08 -9.42 10.90
N TYR A 422 9.90 -9.99 10.64
CA TYR A 422 9.19 -10.85 11.58
C TYR A 422 10.01 -12.10 11.94
N LEU A 423 10.57 -12.82 10.97
CA LEU A 423 11.32 -14.05 11.22
C LEU A 423 12.61 -13.79 12.01
N LEU A 424 13.30 -12.69 11.74
CA LEU A 424 14.48 -12.27 12.52
C LEU A 424 14.10 -11.91 13.96
N ALA A 425 13.03 -11.12 14.14
CA ALA A 425 12.54 -10.73 15.45
C ALA A 425 12.04 -11.95 16.26
N LYS A 426 11.31 -12.87 15.62
CA LYS A 426 10.86 -14.13 16.20
C LYS A 426 12.05 -14.99 16.65
N GLY A 427 13.05 -15.14 15.80
CA GLY A 427 14.28 -15.86 16.17
C GLY A 427 14.95 -15.24 17.39
N PHE A 428 15.02 -13.92 17.46
CA PHE A 428 15.53 -13.24 18.65
C PHE A 428 14.65 -13.46 19.89
N SER A 429 13.31 -13.42 19.76
CA SER A 429 12.41 -13.69 20.89
C SER A 429 12.60 -15.10 21.47
N GLU A 430 12.88 -16.09 20.63
CA GLU A 430 13.05 -17.48 21.05
C GLU A 430 14.46 -17.79 21.58
N ASP A 431 15.52 -17.28 20.92
CA ASP A 431 16.92 -17.64 21.22
C ASP A 431 17.83 -16.46 21.63
N SER A 432 17.25 -15.27 21.86
CA SER A 432 17.99 -14.01 22.01
C SER A 432 18.98 -13.81 20.86
N TRP A 433 20.10 -13.12 21.05
CA TRP A 433 21.15 -13.01 20.02
C TRP A 433 21.73 -14.35 19.56
N SER A 434 21.39 -15.50 20.18
CA SER A 434 21.89 -16.83 19.78
C SER A 434 21.21 -17.44 18.59
N PHE A 435 20.09 -16.86 18.17
CA PHE A 435 19.32 -17.32 17.05
C PHE A 435 20.16 -17.42 15.78
N ARG A 436 19.79 -18.37 14.94
CA ARG A 436 20.33 -18.51 13.59
C ARG A 436 19.20 -18.26 12.61
N PRO A 437 19.30 -17.24 11.74
CA PRO A 437 18.20 -16.94 10.84
C PRO A 437 17.77 -18.11 9.93
N SER A 438 18.69 -19.04 9.62
CA SER A 438 18.38 -20.25 8.85
C SER A 438 17.42 -21.22 9.55
N GLU A 439 17.24 -21.11 10.86
CA GLU A 439 16.30 -21.94 11.65
C GLU A 439 14.87 -21.35 11.64
N TYR A 440 14.73 -20.08 11.23
CA TYR A 440 13.46 -19.32 11.22
C TYR A 440 13.14 -18.87 9.80
N LEU A 441 12.48 -19.75 9.03
CA LEU A 441 12.18 -19.51 7.61
C LEU A 441 10.69 -19.57 7.27
N GLU A 442 9.81 -19.86 8.23
CA GLU A 442 8.43 -20.23 7.96
C GLU A 442 7.44 -19.42 8.79
N ILE A 443 6.35 -19.00 8.14
CA ILE A 443 5.22 -18.30 8.72
C ILE A 443 3.94 -19.05 8.33
N GLY A 444 3.13 -19.43 9.32
CA GLY A 444 1.80 -20.01 9.14
C GLY A 444 0.69 -19.06 9.55
N ASP A 445 -0.53 -19.58 9.64
CA ASP A 445 -1.74 -18.82 10.02
C ASP A 445 -1.95 -17.58 9.13
N LEU A 446 -1.75 -17.77 7.82
CA LEU A 446 -1.99 -16.74 6.81
C LEU A 446 -3.40 -16.85 6.21
N PRO A 447 -3.96 -15.74 5.70
CA PRO A 447 -5.22 -15.79 4.97
C PRO A 447 -5.14 -16.76 3.80
N LEU A 448 -6.14 -17.64 3.70
CA LEU A 448 -6.25 -18.66 2.66
C LEU A 448 -7.61 -18.53 1.97
N HIS A 449 -7.65 -17.83 0.86
CA HIS A 449 -8.90 -17.63 0.12
C HIS A 449 -9.22 -18.85 -0.74
N VAL A 450 -10.38 -19.46 -0.50
CA VAL A 450 -10.90 -20.61 -1.24
C VAL A 450 -12.07 -20.12 -2.09
N TYR A 451 -12.04 -20.39 -3.38
CA TYR A 451 -13.10 -20.00 -4.32
C TYR A 451 -13.43 -21.16 -5.25
N GLU A 452 -14.65 -21.21 -5.78
CA GLU A 452 -15.04 -22.19 -6.79
C GLU A 452 -14.71 -21.67 -8.18
N ARG A 453 -14.16 -22.50 -9.07
CA ARG A 453 -13.95 -22.19 -10.49
C ARG A 453 -14.26 -23.42 -11.33
N ASP A 454 -15.09 -23.25 -12.36
CA ASP A 454 -15.53 -24.35 -13.23
C ASP A 454 -16.12 -25.56 -12.45
N GLY A 455 -16.70 -25.32 -11.28
CA GLY A 455 -17.25 -26.36 -10.39
C GLY A 455 -16.22 -27.09 -9.52
N GLU A 456 -14.96 -26.67 -9.53
CA GLU A 456 -13.89 -27.18 -8.68
C GLU A 456 -13.47 -26.13 -7.63
N SER A 457 -13.15 -26.59 -6.43
CA SER A 457 -12.62 -25.69 -5.38
C SER A 457 -11.14 -25.43 -5.63
N GLU A 458 -10.79 -24.16 -5.80
CA GLU A 458 -9.43 -23.67 -5.94
C GLU A 458 -9.00 -22.88 -4.70
N ILE A 459 -7.70 -22.91 -4.41
CA ILE A 459 -7.10 -22.18 -3.29
C ILE A 459 -6.16 -21.12 -3.85
N LYS A 460 -6.38 -19.86 -3.49
CA LYS A 460 -5.43 -18.78 -3.75
C LYS A 460 -4.20 -18.99 -2.84
N PRO A 461 -2.98 -19.04 -3.39
CA PRO A 461 -1.77 -19.17 -2.57
C PRO A 461 -1.57 -17.94 -1.67
N CYS A 462 -0.93 -18.14 -0.52
CA CYS A 462 -0.69 -17.05 0.44
C CYS A 462 0.37 -16.04 -0.04
N GLY A 463 1.33 -16.45 -0.87
CA GLY A 463 2.14 -15.55 -1.68
C GLY A 463 1.51 -15.33 -3.07
N GLU A 464 1.98 -14.33 -3.81
CA GLU A 464 1.37 -13.98 -5.11
C GLU A 464 1.32 -15.15 -6.12
N VAL A 465 2.29 -16.06 -6.01
CA VAL A 465 2.52 -17.17 -6.95
C VAL A 465 2.98 -18.43 -6.22
N LEU A 466 2.64 -19.60 -6.80
CA LEU A 466 3.22 -20.90 -6.45
C LEU A 466 4.52 -21.11 -7.22
N LEU A 467 5.64 -20.79 -6.60
CA LEU A 467 6.96 -21.00 -7.19
C LEU A 467 7.38 -22.48 -7.13
N THR A 468 7.96 -22.97 -8.22
CA THR A 468 8.65 -24.27 -8.21
C THR A 468 10.02 -24.13 -7.55
N VAL A 469 10.61 -25.24 -7.11
CA VAL A 469 12.01 -25.25 -6.60
C VAL A 469 13.00 -24.71 -7.64
N LYS A 470 12.74 -24.97 -8.94
CA LYS A 470 13.53 -24.44 -10.04
C LYS A 470 13.48 -22.90 -10.09
N ALA A 471 12.26 -22.33 -10.01
CA ALA A 471 12.07 -20.87 -9.95
C ALA A 471 12.74 -20.27 -8.71
N ALA A 472 12.58 -20.90 -7.54
CA ALA A 472 13.21 -20.49 -6.30
C ALA A 472 14.74 -20.43 -6.42
N ASN A 473 15.37 -21.47 -6.99
CA ASN A 473 16.81 -21.51 -7.20
C ASN A 473 17.28 -20.42 -8.18
N ALA A 474 16.54 -20.20 -9.27
CA ALA A 474 16.86 -19.13 -10.22
C ALA A 474 16.82 -17.73 -9.57
N ILE A 475 15.88 -17.50 -8.64
CA ILE A 475 15.82 -16.27 -7.83
C ILE A 475 17.01 -16.19 -6.87
N ILE A 476 17.35 -17.30 -6.21
CA ILE A 476 18.45 -17.38 -5.25
C ILE A 476 19.80 -17.11 -5.93
N ASP A 477 20.03 -17.66 -7.13
CA ASP A 477 21.28 -17.53 -7.87
C ASP A 477 21.59 -16.06 -8.24
N VAL A 478 20.56 -15.21 -8.34
CA VAL A 478 20.69 -13.76 -8.58
C VAL A 478 20.98 -12.96 -7.29
N GLY A 479 20.84 -13.58 -6.12
CA GLY A 479 21.04 -12.94 -4.81
C GLY A 479 19.75 -12.39 -4.18
N LEU A 480 18.58 -12.75 -4.71
CA LEU A 480 17.28 -12.35 -4.16
C LEU A 480 16.72 -13.41 -3.20
N ILE A 481 15.79 -13.04 -2.33
CA ILE A 481 15.15 -13.93 -1.35
C ILE A 481 13.74 -14.30 -1.85
N PRO A 482 13.50 -15.54 -2.31
CA PRO A 482 12.16 -15.96 -2.72
C PRO A 482 11.27 -16.30 -1.52
N ILE A 483 10.02 -15.84 -1.54
CA ILE A 483 8.92 -16.36 -0.72
C ILE A 483 8.22 -17.49 -1.47
N LEU A 484 8.11 -18.64 -0.82
CA LEU A 484 7.48 -19.84 -1.35
C LEU A 484 6.15 -20.07 -0.65
N SER A 485 5.05 -20.01 -1.41
CA SER A 485 3.75 -20.47 -0.93
C SER A 485 3.74 -21.99 -0.85
N MET A 486 3.39 -22.53 0.32
CA MET A 486 3.22 -23.97 0.48
C MET A 486 1.87 -24.38 -0.12
N LYS A 487 1.90 -25.27 -1.12
CA LYS A 487 0.71 -25.65 -1.88
C LYS A 487 -0.37 -26.24 -0.97
N ASN A 488 -1.59 -25.72 -1.10
CA ASN A 488 -2.78 -26.14 -0.34
C ASN A 488 -2.62 -25.96 1.19
N SER A 489 -1.89 -24.94 1.62
CA SER A 489 -1.74 -24.58 3.04
C SER A 489 -1.63 -23.08 3.21
N ASP A 490 -1.87 -22.63 4.43
CA ASP A 490 -1.80 -21.27 4.94
C ASP A 490 -0.37 -20.84 5.37
N VAL A 491 0.64 -21.43 4.72
CA VAL A 491 2.05 -21.29 5.09
C VAL A 491 2.85 -20.68 3.93
N ILE A 492 3.69 -19.70 4.25
CA ILE A 492 4.79 -19.27 3.37
C ILE A 492 6.13 -19.59 4.00
N ARG A 493 7.12 -19.79 3.15
CA ARG A 493 8.50 -20.08 3.56
C ARG A 493 9.50 -19.28 2.76
N LEU A 494 10.49 -18.70 3.41
CA LEU A 494 11.66 -18.16 2.72
C LEU A 494 12.47 -19.32 2.12
N GLY A 495 12.78 -19.25 0.83
CA GLY A 495 13.65 -20.23 0.19
C GLY A 495 15.04 -20.23 0.83
N MET A 496 15.61 -19.04 1.05
CA MET A 496 16.86 -18.84 1.78
C MET A 496 16.94 -17.40 2.29
N MET A 497 17.46 -17.19 3.51
CA MET A 497 17.76 -15.85 4.02
C MET A 497 19.18 -15.44 3.64
N GLN A 498 19.31 -14.76 2.50
CA GLN A 498 20.60 -14.35 1.91
C GLN A 498 20.62 -12.85 1.61
N SER A 499 21.81 -12.33 1.36
CA SER A 499 21.99 -10.98 0.84
C SER A 499 22.13 -10.98 -0.68
N ILE A 500 22.07 -9.79 -1.28
CA ILE A 500 22.35 -9.59 -2.71
C ILE A 500 23.76 -10.05 -3.12
N ALA A 501 24.69 -10.23 -2.17
CA ALA A 501 26.02 -10.79 -2.41
C ALA A 501 26.05 -12.32 -2.55
N CYS A 502 24.90 -12.98 -2.71
CA CYS A 502 24.74 -14.44 -2.75
C CYS A 502 25.44 -15.15 -1.57
N SER A 503 25.34 -14.52 -0.39
CA SER A 503 25.92 -15.02 0.86
C SER A 503 24.87 -14.92 1.97
N PRO A 504 25.03 -15.64 3.10
CA PRO A 504 24.13 -15.48 4.24
C PRO A 504 23.98 -14.01 4.64
N LEU A 505 22.75 -13.57 4.88
CA LEU A 505 22.45 -12.19 5.22
C LEU A 505 23.22 -11.77 6.48
N ARG A 506 23.95 -10.64 6.38
CA ARG A 506 24.76 -10.13 7.48
C ARG A 506 23.95 -9.28 8.45
N GLY A 507 24.25 -9.47 9.72
CA GLY A 507 23.70 -8.73 10.83
C GLY A 507 24.45 -9.08 12.11
N ARG A 508 23.99 -8.53 13.24
CA ARG A 508 24.65 -8.67 14.55
C ARG A 508 24.65 -10.09 15.11
N TRP A 509 23.89 -11.02 14.52
CA TRP A 509 23.84 -12.43 14.94
C TRP A 509 25.01 -13.28 14.44
N ILE A 510 25.84 -12.78 13.51
CA ILE A 510 26.97 -13.54 12.98
C ILE A 510 28.04 -13.70 14.08
N LYS A 511 28.54 -14.93 14.23
CA LYS A 511 29.76 -15.20 15.01
C LYS A 511 30.97 -15.01 14.09
N ASN A 512 31.91 -14.16 14.52
CA ASN A 512 33.26 -14.11 13.96
C ASN A 512 33.94 -15.49 13.95
#